data_AF-A0A8R1HQ76-F1
#
_entry.id   AF-A0A8R1HQ76-F1
#
_cell.length_a   1.000
_cell.length_b   1.000
_cell.length_c   1.000
_cell.angle_alpha   90.00
_cell.angle_beta   90.00
_cell.angle_gamma   90.00
#
_symmetry.space_group_name_H-M   'P 1'
#
loop_
_entity.id
_entity.type
_entity.pdbx_description
1 polymer ?
#
loop_
_entity_poly.entity_id
_entity_poly.type
_entity_poly.pdbx_seq_one_letter_code
_entity_poly.pdbx_strand_id
1 'polypeptide(L)'
;MRFMQVIEGAVKALDHLTSLDVILDNLGRRHGKLEVNGKFRSYYWSVFLECSIYCLRHAFSRKMNDKEVDHVIILWRYLLRDVMKKIKAGTTADIAHRMHQMSIDDSRKYSLTAIKHKESNASSAE
;
A
#
# COMPACT_ATOMS: atom_id res chain seq x y z
N MET A 1 -13.61 10.18 -2.66
CA MET A 1 -12.96 11.50 -2.47
C MET A 1 -11.46 11.42 -2.30
N ARG A 2 -10.90 10.75 -1.26
CA ARG A 2 -9.43 10.75 -1.00
C ARG A 2 -8.55 10.27 -2.15
N PHE A 3 -8.96 9.26 -2.91
CA PHE A 3 -8.13 8.77 -4.02
C PHE A 3 -8.09 9.75 -5.20
N MET A 4 -9.20 10.44 -5.49
CA MET A 4 -9.22 11.47 -6.54
C MET A 4 -8.28 12.63 -6.20
N GLN A 5 -8.11 12.97 -4.92
CA GLN A 5 -7.14 13.99 -4.49
C GLN A 5 -5.69 13.54 -4.73
N VAL A 6 -5.40 12.24 -4.60
CA VAL A 6 -4.07 11.69 -4.94
C VAL A 6 -3.82 11.78 -6.43
N ILE A 7 -4.84 11.47 -7.24
CA ILE A 7 -4.75 11.58 -8.70
C ILE A 7 -4.60 13.04 -9.15
N GLU A 8 -5.37 13.95 -8.56
CA GLU A 8 -5.23 15.38 -8.78
C GLU A 8 -3.82 15.86 -8.44
N GLY A 9 -3.28 15.43 -7.29
CA GLY A 9 -1.90 15.71 -6.90
C GLY A 9 -0.88 15.15 -7.90
N ALA A 10 -1.09 13.92 -8.38
CA ALA A 10 -0.25 13.28 -9.40
C ALA A 10 -0.22 14.06 -10.71
N VAL A 11 -1.37 14.53 -11.18
CA VAL A 11 -1.44 15.38 -12.38
C VAL A 11 -0.77 16.73 -12.17
N LYS A 12 -0.94 17.35 -10.99
CA LYS A 12 -0.30 18.63 -10.66
C LYS A 12 1.20 18.54 -10.45
N ALA A 13 1.73 17.35 -10.20
CA ALA A 13 3.12 17.10 -9.88
C ALA A 13 3.85 16.26 -10.94
N LEU A 14 3.38 16.24 -12.20
CA LEU A 14 3.98 15.43 -13.27
C LEU A 14 5.49 15.65 -13.42
N ASP A 15 5.96 16.89 -13.26
CA ASP A 15 7.38 17.23 -13.35
C ASP A 15 8.17 16.93 -12.08
N HIS A 16 7.48 16.72 -10.94
CA HIS A 16 8.05 16.60 -9.61
C HIS A 16 7.30 15.57 -8.76
N LEU A 17 7.17 14.33 -9.27
CA LEU A 17 6.36 13.28 -8.64
C LEU A 17 6.81 12.93 -7.21
N THR A 18 8.08 13.17 -6.88
CA THR A 18 8.63 13.00 -5.52
C THR A 18 7.94 13.89 -4.48
N SER A 19 7.32 15.00 -4.88
CA SER A 19 6.51 15.85 -3.99
C SER A 19 5.32 15.10 -3.37
N LEU A 20 4.91 13.97 -3.95
CA LEU A 20 3.83 13.14 -3.45
C LEU A 20 4.31 12.04 -2.50
N ASP A 21 5.62 11.82 -2.36
CA ASP A 21 6.18 10.70 -1.61
C ASP A 21 5.59 10.59 -0.20
N VAL A 22 5.48 11.71 0.53
CA VAL A 22 4.88 11.74 1.87
C VAL A 22 3.44 11.20 1.88
N ILE A 23 2.63 11.58 0.89
CA ILE A 23 1.23 11.15 0.78
C ILE A 23 1.16 9.68 0.35
N LEU A 24 1.97 9.28 -0.62
CA LEU A 24 1.98 7.92 -1.16
C LEU A 24 2.50 6.91 -0.14
N ASP A 25 3.51 7.27 0.65
CA ASP A 25 4.04 6.45 1.74
C ASP A 25 3.00 6.29 2.86
N ASN A 26 2.29 7.36 3.21
CA ASN A 26 1.18 7.31 4.16
C ASN A 26 0.06 6.37 3.69
N LEU A 27 -0.28 6.41 2.40
CA LEU A 27 -1.24 5.49 1.80
C LEU A 27 -0.74 4.06 1.81
N GLY A 28 0.54 3.83 1.50
CA GLY A 28 1.19 2.53 1.58
C GLY A 28 1.06 1.92 2.96
N ARG A 29 1.45 2.65 4.02
CA ARG A 29 1.30 2.20 5.42
C ARG A 29 -0.14 1.87 5.79
N ARG A 30 -1.11 2.69 5.34
CA ARG A 30 -2.53 2.43 5.59
C ARG A 30 -3.00 1.14 4.93
N HIS A 31 -2.58 0.87 3.69
CA HIS A 31 -2.95 -0.36 3.00
C HIS A 31 -2.21 -1.58 3.57
N GLY A 32 -0.96 -1.44 4.00
CA GLY A 32 -0.24 -2.50 4.72
C GLY A 32 -0.98 -2.93 5.99
N LYS A 33 -1.44 -1.96 6.80
CA LYS A 33 -2.31 -2.25 7.95
C LYS A 33 -3.62 -2.93 7.55
N LEU A 34 -4.27 -2.53 6.46
CA LEU A 34 -5.52 -3.16 6.03
C LEU A 34 -5.30 -4.60 5.55
N GLU A 35 -4.19 -4.86 4.85
CA GLU A 35 -3.85 -6.18 4.32
C GLU A 35 -3.54 -7.17 5.44
N VAL A 36 -2.74 -6.78 6.44
CA VAL A 36 -2.48 -7.61 7.64
C VAL A 36 -3.77 -7.93 8.39
N ASN A 37 -4.74 -7.02 8.41
CA ASN A 37 -6.05 -7.23 9.06
C ASN A 37 -7.08 -7.96 8.17
N GLY A 38 -6.69 -8.46 6.99
CA GLY A 38 -7.59 -9.17 6.07
C GLY A 38 -8.65 -8.27 5.41
N LYS A 39 -8.53 -6.94 5.53
CA LYS A 39 -9.48 -5.95 4.99
C LYS A 39 -9.08 -5.43 3.60
N PHE A 40 -7.93 -5.87 3.09
CA PHE A 40 -7.44 -5.52 1.77
C PHE A 40 -6.70 -6.72 1.16
N ARG A 41 -6.79 -6.88 -0.15
CA ARG A 41 -6.10 -7.93 -0.90
C ARG A 41 -5.29 -7.29 -2.02
N SER A 42 -4.03 -7.72 -2.20
CA SER A 42 -3.12 -7.14 -3.19
C SER A 42 -3.69 -7.07 -4.63
N TYR A 43 -4.52 -8.03 -5.05
CA TYR A 43 -5.12 -7.99 -6.39
C TYR A 43 -6.11 -6.84 -6.61
N TYR A 44 -6.64 -6.22 -5.54
CA TYR A 44 -7.50 -5.03 -5.65
C TYR A 44 -6.80 -3.87 -6.34
N TRP A 45 -5.47 -3.79 -6.26
CA TRP A 45 -4.70 -2.81 -7.02
C TRP A 45 -4.89 -2.97 -8.54
N SER A 46 -4.84 -4.20 -9.05
CA SER A 46 -5.02 -4.46 -10.47
C SER A 46 -6.45 -4.16 -10.92
N VAL A 47 -7.45 -4.55 -10.12
CA VAL A 47 -8.86 -4.21 -10.37
C VAL A 47 -9.06 -2.70 -10.41
N PHE A 48 -8.47 -1.98 -9.44
CA PHE A 48 -8.53 -0.53 -9.38
C PHE A 48 -7.97 0.14 -10.65
N LEU A 49 -6.83 -0.32 -11.16
CA LEU A 49 -6.25 0.21 -12.39
C LEU A 49 -7.18 0.00 -13.59
N GLU A 50 -7.68 -1.22 -13.79
CA GLU A 50 -8.52 -1.51 -14.95
C GLU A 50 -9.86 -0.76 -14.89
N CYS A 51 -10.49 -0.67 -13.71
CA CYS A 51 -11.69 0.14 -13.53
C CYS A 51 -11.43 1.63 -13.80
N SER A 52 -10.30 2.17 -13.33
CA SER A 52 -9.94 3.57 -13.57
C SER A 52 -9.72 3.86 -15.05
N ILE A 53 -9.01 2.97 -15.75
CA ILE A 53 -8.77 3.09 -17.19
C ILE A 53 -10.07 2.99 -17.98
N TYR A 54 -10.97 2.07 -17.61
CA TYR A 54 -12.29 1.97 -18.20
C TYR A 54 -13.08 3.28 -18.05
N CYS A 55 -13.16 3.82 -16.83
CA CYS A 55 -13.88 5.07 -16.55
C CYS A 55 -13.29 6.25 -17.32
N LEU A 56 -11.96 6.37 -17.37
CA LEU A 56 -11.27 7.42 -18.12
C LEU A 56 -11.54 7.30 -19.62
N ARG A 57 -11.47 6.09 -20.19
CA ARG A 57 -11.75 5.87 -21.62
C ARG A 57 -13.17 6.30 -21.94
N HIS A 58 -14.14 5.82 -21.16
CA HIS A 58 -15.54 6.18 -21.33
C HIS A 58 -15.77 7.71 -21.25
N ALA A 59 -15.07 8.40 -20.34
CA ALA A 59 -15.18 9.85 -20.21
C ALA A 59 -14.58 10.60 -21.42
N PHE A 60 -13.42 10.17 -21.93
CA PHE A 60 -12.74 10.83 -23.05
C PHE A 60 -13.36 10.54 -24.41
N SER A 61 -13.92 9.33 -24.63
CA SER A 61 -14.60 8.97 -25.89
C SER A 61 -15.79 9.86 -26.24
N ARG A 62 -16.29 10.66 -25.29
CA ARG A 62 -17.36 11.65 -25.54
C ARG A 62 -16.86 12.95 -26.17
N LYS A 63 -15.55 13.17 -26.20
CA LYS A 63 -14.92 14.46 -26.58
C LYS A 63 -13.75 14.33 -27.56
N MET A 64 -13.25 13.11 -27.77
CA MET A 64 -12.03 12.81 -28.51
C MET A 64 -12.30 11.66 -29.48
N ASN A 65 -11.54 11.59 -30.57
CA ASN A 65 -11.58 10.43 -31.46
C ASN A 65 -10.82 9.23 -30.86
N ASP A 66 -11.02 8.04 -31.41
CA ASP A 66 -10.43 6.79 -30.86
C ASP A 66 -8.91 6.84 -30.75
N LYS A 67 -8.22 7.43 -31.73
CA LYS A 67 -6.76 7.58 -31.70
C LYS A 67 -6.31 8.49 -30.57
N GLU A 68 -6.98 9.62 -30.35
CA GLU A 68 -6.69 10.54 -29.25
C GLU A 68 -6.95 9.89 -27.89
N VAL A 69 -8.07 9.19 -27.76
CA VAL A 69 -8.43 8.43 -26.55
C VAL A 69 -7.35 7.41 -26.23
N ASP A 70 -6.89 6.64 -27.21
CA ASP A 70 -5.83 5.65 -27.01
C ASP A 70 -4.54 6.27 -26.49
N HIS A 71 -4.10 7.39 -27.07
CA HIS A 71 -2.90 8.11 -26.60
C HIS A 71 -3.07 8.59 -25.15
N VAL A 72 -4.19 9.25 -24.85
CA VAL A 72 -4.47 9.76 -23.49
C VAL A 72 -4.54 8.61 -22.48
N ILE A 73 -5.16 7.49 -22.84
CA ILE A 73 -5.28 6.33 -21.96
C ILE A 73 -3.93 5.66 -21.69
N ILE A 74 -3.03 5.63 -22.66
CA ILE A 74 -1.65 5.15 -22.44
C ILE A 74 -0.96 6.02 -21.38
N LEU A 75 -1.03 7.35 -21.49
CA LEU A 75 -0.43 8.28 -20.53
C LEU A 75 -1.02 8.12 -19.12
N TRP A 76 -2.35 8.03 -19.01
CA TRP A 76 -3.00 7.76 -17.73
C TRP A 76 -2.60 6.42 -17.13
N ARG A 77 -2.43 5.38 -17.95
CA ARG A 77 -1.98 4.06 -17.49
C ARG A 77 -0.57 4.13 -16.92
N TYR A 78 0.33 4.91 -17.51
CA TYR A 78 1.67 5.14 -16.94
C TYR A 78 1.60 5.86 -15.59
N LEU A 79 0.90 7.00 -15.53
CA LEU A 79 0.75 7.79 -14.31
C LEU A 79 0.18 6.95 -13.15
N LEU A 80 -0.92 6.23 -13.39
CA LEU A 80 -1.56 5.40 -12.39
C LEU A 80 -0.66 4.25 -11.94
N ARG A 81 0.06 3.60 -12.86
CA ARG A 81 0.99 2.51 -12.52
C ARG A 81 2.11 3.01 -11.62
N ASP A 82 2.68 4.18 -11.89
CA ASP A 82 3.78 4.72 -11.09
C ASP A 82 3.33 5.15 -9.69
N VAL A 83 2.18 5.82 -9.59
CA VAL A 83 1.53 6.13 -8.30
C VAL A 83 1.29 4.85 -7.50
N MET A 84 0.71 3.82 -8.13
CA MET A 84 0.44 2.54 -7.49
C MET A 84 1.73 1.80 -7.11
N LYS A 85 2.78 1.87 -7.92
CA LYS A 85 4.08 1.23 -7.64
C LYS A 85 4.68 1.79 -6.35
N LYS A 86 4.64 3.11 -6.15
CA LYS A 86 5.11 3.74 -4.91
C LYS A 86 4.26 3.32 -3.70
N ILE A 87 2.93 3.35 -3.82
CA ILE A 87 2.02 2.91 -2.73
C ILE A 87 2.25 1.43 -2.37
N LYS A 88 2.44 0.57 -3.38
CA LYS A 88 2.74 -0.86 -3.18
C LYS A 88 4.06 -1.06 -2.45
N ALA A 89 5.10 -0.31 -2.81
CA ALA A 89 6.38 -0.36 -2.10
C ALA A 89 6.21 -0.02 -0.60
N GLY A 90 5.49 1.05 -0.29
CA GLY A 90 5.16 1.42 1.09
C GLY A 90 4.29 0.37 1.80
N THR A 91 3.36 -0.26 1.09
CA THR A 91 2.54 -1.38 1.60
C THR A 91 3.42 -2.56 2.00
N THR A 92 4.31 -3.01 1.11
CA THR A 92 5.21 -4.14 1.37
C THR A 92 6.16 -3.84 2.52
N ALA A 93 6.74 -2.64 2.58
CA ALA A 93 7.62 -2.23 3.67
C ALA A 93 6.89 -2.23 5.03
N ASP A 94 5.66 -1.71 5.08
CA ASP A 94 4.85 -1.69 6.31
C ASP A 94 4.46 -3.10 6.76
N ILE A 95 4.10 -3.99 5.84
CA ILE A 95 3.81 -5.41 6.14
C ILE A 95 5.05 -6.08 6.72
N ALA A 96 6.21 -5.95 6.05
CA ALA A 96 7.46 -6.56 6.50
C ALA A 96 7.85 -6.07 7.91
N HIS A 97 7.74 -4.76 8.16
CA HIS A 97 7.99 -4.17 9.47
C HIS A 97 7.06 -4.74 10.54
N ARG A 98 5.76 -4.88 10.26
CA ARG A 98 4.79 -5.46 11.21
C ARG A 98 5.07 -6.93 11.51
N MET A 99 5.39 -7.73 10.48
CA MET A 99 5.75 -9.14 10.65
C MET A 99 6.99 -9.30 11.52
N HIS A 100 7.99 -8.45 11.31
CA HIS A 100 9.20 -8.43 12.13
C HIS A 100 8.89 -8.08 13.60
N GLN A 101 8.05 -7.07 13.84
CA GLN A 101 7.64 -6.71 15.20
C GLN A 101 6.90 -7.85 15.92
N MET A 102 5.97 -8.53 15.23
CA MET A 102 5.26 -9.68 15.81
C MET A 102 6.21 -10.83 16.17
N SER A 103 7.20 -11.12 15.32
CA SER A 103 8.23 -12.13 15.60
C SER A 103 9.09 -11.78 16.82
N ILE A 104 9.46 -10.51 17.00
CA ILE A 104 10.21 -10.06 18.18
C ILE A 104 9.37 -10.22 19.45
N ASP A 105 8.10 -9.82 19.41
CA ASP A 105 7.22 -9.88 20.57
C ASP A 105 6.93 -11.33 21.00
N ASP A 106 6.76 -12.25 20.04
CA ASP A 106 6.64 -13.68 20.34
C ASP A 106 7.94 -14.21 20.97
N SER A 107 9.10 -13.85 20.42
CA SER A 107 10.40 -14.23 20.99
C SER A 107 10.56 -13.75 22.44
N ARG A 108 10.16 -12.51 22.74
CA ARG A 108 10.17 -11.96 24.11
C ARG A 108 9.23 -12.73 25.03
N LYS A 109 8.03 -13.07 24.58
CA LYS A 109 7.07 -13.87 25.38
C LYS A 109 7.67 -15.21 25.76
N TYR A 110 8.29 -15.92 24.82
CA TYR A 110 8.99 -17.18 25.07
C TYR A 110 10.15 -17.02 26.06
N SER A 111 10.96 -15.96 25.94
CA SER A 111 12.03 -15.69 26.91
C SER A 111 11.48 -15.41 28.32
N LEU A 112 10.39 -14.64 28.44
CA LEU A 112 9.79 -14.32 29.74
C LEU A 112 9.15 -15.55 30.42
N THR A 113 8.48 -16.43 29.67
CA THR A 113 7.97 -17.69 30.23
C THR A 113 9.08 -18.64 30.64
N ALA A 114 10.18 -18.71 29.88
CA ALA A 114 11.35 -19.51 30.25
C ALA A 114 12.02 -19.02 31.55
N ILE A 115 12.13 -17.70 31.74
CA ILE A 115 12.66 -17.10 32.98
C ILE A 115 11.76 -17.45 34.18
N LYS A 116 10.44 -17.28 34.05
CA LYS A 116 9.49 -17.64 35.12
C LYS A 116 9.56 -19.12 35.52
N HIS A 117 9.69 -20.03 34.56
CA HIS A 117 9.83 -21.46 34.85
C HIS A 117 11.13 -21.77 35.61
N LYS A 118 12.23 -21.11 35.27
CA LYS A 118 13.52 -21.27 35.96
C LYS A 118 13.45 -20.76 37.40
N GLU A 119 12.80 -19.63 37.65
CA GLU A 119 12.61 -19.07 39.00
C GLU A 119 11.70 -19.96 39.86
N SER A 120 10.61 -20.51 39.31
CA SER A 120 9.70 -21.41 40.05
C SER A 120 10.33 -22.76 40.45
N ASN A 121 11.24 -23.28 39.62
CA ASN A 121 11.96 -24.52 39.93
C ASN A 121 13.07 -24.28 40.97
N ALA A 122 13.65 -23.08 41.00
CA ALA A 122 14.66 -22.71 42.00
C ALA A 122 14.03 -22.50 43.39
N SER A 123 12.82 -21.93 43.48
CA SER A 123 12.13 -21.71 44.75
C SER A 123 11.50 -22.97 45.38
N SER A 124 11.43 -24.07 44.64
CA SER A 124 10.86 -25.34 45.11
C SER A 124 11.93 -26.35 45.57
N ALA A 125 13.20 -25.94 45.56
CA ALA A 125 14.37 -26.76 45.89
C ALA A 125 15.04 -26.37 47.22
N GLU A 126 14.40 -25.48 48.00
CA GLU A 126 14.74 -25.17 49.40
C GLU A 126 13.65 -25.69 50.34
#